data_AF-A0A6I1JMR9-F1
#
_entry.id   AF-A0A6I1JMR9-F1
#
_cell.length_a   1.000
_cell.length_b   1.000
_cell.length_c   1.000
_cell.angle_alpha   90.00
_cell.angle_beta   90.00
_cell.angle_gamma   90.00
#
_symmetry.space_group_name_H-M   'P 1'
#
loop_
_entity.id
_entity.type
_entity.pdbx_description
1 polymer ?
#
loop_
_entity_poly.entity_id
_entity_poly.type
_entity_poly.pdbx_seq_one_letter_code
_entity_poly.pdbx_strand_id
1 'polypeptide(L)'
;MASLGQRIDAQSFDTDKQGGDFTPLPEGIFRMEVTESEVKEDGEKVQAVFKISVIEPEEYKDKWIYFKAWVQHPTPQAQSIGQTDIARLARACEIPQPENTEEFHLIPFVGEVKYGKPFQKKTNGVPQVDSNGAPVMTSFPEIKKFFYPDQGDLPGPQITGDAPARPAP
;
A
#
# COMPACT_ATOMS: atom_id res chain seq x y z
N MET A 1 24.83 19.45 -4.42
CA MET A 1 24.15 20.31 -3.42
C MET A 1 23.14 21.16 -4.18
N ALA A 2 21.86 20.77 -4.20
CA ALA A 2 20.81 21.60 -4.78
C ALA A 2 20.39 22.67 -3.76
N SER A 3 20.46 23.94 -4.15
CA SER A 3 19.97 25.08 -3.38
C SER A 3 18.60 25.48 -3.92
N LEU A 4 17.59 25.52 -3.07
CA LEU A 4 16.30 26.15 -3.39
C LEU A 4 16.53 27.67 -3.37
N GLY A 5 16.97 28.22 -4.50
CA GLY A 5 17.40 29.61 -4.65
C GLY A 5 16.32 30.69 -4.51
N GLN A 6 15.15 30.38 -3.91
CA GLN A 6 14.10 31.35 -3.63
C GLN A 6 13.44 31.07 -2.28
N ARG A 7 13.07 32.15 -1.57
CA ARG A 7 12.24 32.09 -0.36
C ARG A 7 10.87 31.52 -0.74
N ILE A 8 10.61 30.28 -0.36
CA ILE A 8 9.30 29.64 -0.49
C ILE A 8 8.39 30.29 0.55
N ASP A 9 7.39 31.05 0.10
CA ASP A 9 6.30 31.55 0.95
C ASP A 9 5.28 30.44 1.12
N ALA A 10 5.19 29.86 2.32
CA ALA A 10 4.32 28.73 2.61
C ALA A 10 2.83 29.03 2.33
N GLN A 11 2.42 30.31 2.35
CA GLN A 11 1.04 30.71 2.05
C GLN A 11 0.70 30.74 0.56
N SER A 12 1.72 30.66 -0.31
CA SER A 12 1.53 30.60 -1.77
C SER A 12 1.31 29.18 -2.31
N PHE A 13 1.46 28.17 -1.44
CA PHE A 13 1.24 26.77 -1.77
C PHE A 13 -0.04 26.28 -1.09
N ASP A 14 -0.84 25.51 -1.82
CA ASP A 14 -1.99 24.77 -1.30
C ASP A 14 -1.47 23.60 -0.44
N THR A 15 -1.03 23.92 0.79
CA THR A 15 -0.44 22.96 1.74
C THR A 15 -1.48 22.12 2.47
N ASP A 16 -2.77 22.38 2.27
CA ASP A 16 -3.86 21.71 2.98
C ASP A 16 -4.20 20.32 2.37
N LYS A 17 -3.65 20.01 1.19
CA LYS A 17 -3.73 18.68 0.56
C LYS A 17 -2.70 17.67 1.08
N GLN A 18 -2.31 17.77 2.36
CA GLN A 18 -1.41 16.79 3.00
C GLN A 18 -2.08 15.45 3.28
N GLY A 19 -3.40 15.36 3.19
CA GLY A 19 -4.14 14.10 3.14
C GLY A 19 -4.79 13.96 1.79
N GLY A 20 -4.07 13.40 0.81
CA GLY A 20 -4.69 13.02 -0.47
C GLY A 20 -5.97 12.23 -0.17
N ASP A 21 -7.09 12.62 -0.79
CA ASP A 21 -8.39 11.98 -0.61
C ASP A 21 -8.25 10.47 -0.75
N PHE A 22 -8.13 9.75 0.38
CA PHE A 22 -8.04 8.30 0.39
C PHE A 22 -9.32 7.76 -0.24
N THR A 23 -9.22 7.42 -1.52
CA THR A 23 -10.32 6.90 -2.28
C THR A 23 -10.11 5.40 -2.32
N PRO A 24 -10.97 4.62 -1.63
CA PRO A 24 -10.78 3.18 -1.54
C PRO A 24 -10.68 2.57 -2.95
N LEU A 25 -9.70 1.68 -3.11
CA LEU A 25 -9.54 0.87 -4.31
C LEU A 25 -10.56 -0.28 -4.25
N PRO A 26 -11.35 -0.55 -5.29
CA PRO A 26 -12.27 -1.69 -5.27
C PRO A 26 -11.51 -3.00 -5.17
N GLU A 27 -12.21 -4.07 -4.80
CA GLU A 27 -11.64 -5.41 -4.87
C GLU A 27 -11.47 -5.82 -6.33
N GLY A 28 -10.35 -6.47 -6.63
CA GLY A 28 -10.04 -6.80 -8.00
C GLY A 28 -8.59 -7.16 -8.26
N ILE A 29 -8.30 -7.47 -9.50
CA ILE A 29 -6.97 -7.68 -10.05
C ILE A 29 -6.53 -6.37 -10.70
N PHE A 30 -5.35 -5.90 -10.32
CA PHE A 30 -4.77 -4.65 -10.82
C PHE A 30 -3.36 -4.90 -11.31
N ARG A 31 -2.97 -4.12 -12.32
CA ARG A 31 -1.56 -3.94 -12.66
C ARG A 31 -1.05 -2.73 -11.89
N MET A 32 0.04 -2.92 -11.16
CA MET A 32 0.52 -1.96 -10.18
C MET A 32 2.04 -1.88 -10.23
N GLU A 33 2.61 -0.84 -9.63
CA GLU A 33 4.05 -0.68 -9.41
C GLU A 33 4.32 -0.06 -8.04
N VAL A 34 5.50 -0.31 -7.50
CA VAL A 34 5.98 0.43 -6.32
C VAL A 34 6.43 1.82 -6.78
N THR A 35 5.86 2.87 -6.19
CA THR A 35 6.25 4.25 -6.50
C THR A 35 7.11 4.88 -5.42
N GLU A 36 6.96 4.44 -4.17
CA GLU A 36 7.75 4.91 -3.03
C GLU A 36 8.01 3.73 -2.08
N SER A 37 9.14 3.77 -1.39
CA SER A 37 9.44 2.83 -0.30
C SER A 37 10.09 3.54 0.87
N GLU A 38 9.78 3.10 2.08
CA GLU A 38 10.35 3.59 3.33
C GLU A 38 10.76 2.39 4.18
N VAL A 39 11.90 2.46 4.87
CA VAL A 39 12.31 1.48 5.88
C VAL A 39 12.13 2.10 7.26
N LYS A 40 11.37 1.42 8.11
CA LYS A 40 11.11 1.82 9.50
C LYS A 40 11.83 0.88 10.45
N GLU A 41 12.56 1.48 11.37
CA GLU A 41 13.28 0.77 12.42
C GLU A 41 12.67 1.10 13.79
N ASP A 42 12.41 0.07 14.59
CA ASP A 42 11.94 0.17 15.97
C ASP A 42 12.65 -0.90 16.81
N GLY A 43 13.82 -0.52 17.35
CA GLY A 43 14.72 -1.44 18.05
C GLY A 43 15.20 -2.58 17.14
N GLU A 44 14.86 -3.82 17.50
CA GLU A 44 15.23 -5.02 16.71
C GLU A 44 14.28 -5.30 15.53
N LYS A 45 13.27 -4.44 15.31
CA LYS A 45 12.28 -4.60 14.25
C LYS A 45 12.61 -3.67 13.10
N VAL A 46 12.71 -4.23 11.90
CA VAL A 46 12.89 -3.48 10.66
C VAL A 46 11.75 -3.84 9.71
N GLN A 47 11.00 -2.85 9.26
CA GLN A 47 9.85 -3.00 8.36
C GLN A 47 10.05 -2.18 7.09
N ALA A 48 9.90 -2.82 5.93
CA ALA A 48 9.77 -2.12 4.67
C ALA A 48 8.30 -1.78 4.42
N VAL A 49 8.05 -0.53 4.04
CA VAL A 49 6.74 0.01 3.68
C VAL A 49 6.80 0.47 2.23
N PHE A 50 6.03 -0.18 1.37
CA PHE A 50 5.96 0.11 -0.05
C PHE A 50 4.63 0.80 -0.35
N LYS A 51 4.67 1.95 -1.02
CA LYS A 51 3.52 2.59 -1.64
C LYS A 51 3.40 2.05 -3.05
N ILE A 52 2.29 1.36 -3.31
CA ILE A 52 2.02 0.71 -4.59
C ILE A 52 0.91 1.48 -5.26
N SER A 53 1.17 1.95 -6.48
CA SER A 53 0.20 2.70 -7.28
C SER A 53 -0.33 1.84 -8.43
N VAL A 54 -1.60 2.03 -8.77
CA VAL A 54 -2.25 1.34 -9.87
C VAL A 54 -1.82 1.98 -11.18
N ILE A 55 -1.44 1.13 -12.14
CA ILE A 55 -1.18 1.48 -13.53
C ILE A 55 -2.42 1.18 -14.38
N GLU A 56 -3.05 0.02 -14.16
CA GLU A 56 -4.24 -0.42 -14.90
C GLU A 56 -5.29 -1.04 -13.97
N PRO A 57 -6.60 -0.75 -14.18
CA PRO A 57 -7.16 0.02 -15.30
C PRO A 57 -7.07 1.54 -15.09
N GLU A 58 -7.14 2.32 -16.18
CA GLU A 58 -6.96 3.79 -16.18
C GLU A 58 -7.91 4.51 -15.20
N GLU A 59 -9.11 3.97 -14.97
CA GLU A 59 -10.09 4.51 -14.00
C GLU A 59 -9.53 4.62 -12.57
N TYR A 60 -8.59 3.76 -12.21
CA TYR A 60 -8.00 3.69 -10.88
C TYR A 60 -6.53 4.07 -10.85
N LYS A 61 -6.00 4.60 -11.95
CA LYS A 61 -4.60 5.03 -12.05
C LYS A 61 -4.24 6.02 -10.95
N ASP A 62 -3.01 5.92 -10.47
CA ASP A 62 -2.45 6.73 -9.37
C ASP A 62 -3.15 6.56 -8.02
N LYS A 63 -4.23 5.76 -7.93
CA LYS A 63 -4.69 5.26 -6.63
C LYS A 63 -3.64 4.32 -6.08
N TRP A 64 -3.48 4.35 -4.77
CA TRP A 64 -2.40 3.66 -4.12
C TRP A 64 -2.87 2.85 -2.91
N ILE A 65 -2.07 1.85 -2.57
CA ILE A 65 -2.21 1.02 -1.38
C ILE A 65 -0.83 0.89 -0.72
N TYR A 66 -0.82 0.57 0.58
CA TYR A 66 0.42 0.23 1.27
C TYR A 66 0.59 -1.28 1.35
N PHE A 67 1.79 -1.74 1.02
CA PHE A 67 2.25 -3.08 1.33
C PHE A 67 3.38 -2.98 2.34
N LYS A 68 3.30 -3.77 3.41
CA LYS A 68 4.26 -3.72 4.51
C LYS A 68 4.79 -5.12 4.75
N ALA A 69 6.10 -5.25 4.79
CA ALA A 69 6.75 -6.52 5.05
C ALA A 69 7.84 -6.36 6.10
N TRP A 70 7.96 -7.35 7.00
CA TRP A 70 9.05 -7.38 7.96
C TRP A 70 10.35 -7.78 7.25
N VAL A 71 11.35 -6.92 7.30
CA VAL A 71 12.72 -7.23 6.89
C VAL A 71 13.41 -7.99 8.03
N GLN A 72 13.24 -7.50 9.26
CA GLN A 72 13.74 -8.09 10.48
C GLN A 72 12.69 -8.02 11.59
N HIS A 73 12.49 -9.11 12.32
CA HIS A 73 11.61 -9.18 13.47
C HIS A 73 12.12 -10.25 14.45
N PRO A 74 12.14 -9.99 15.78
CA PRO A 74 12.70 -10.91 16.77
C PRO A 74 11.91 -12.24 16.88
N THR A 75 10.59 -12.19 16.63
CA THR A 75 9.75 -13.40 16.61
C THR A 75 9.94 -14.19 15.31
N PRO A 76 10.31 -15.48 15.35
CA PRO A 76 10.54 -16.31 14.15
C PRO A 76 9.35 -16.38 13.21
N GLN A 77 8.12 -16.40 13.75
CA GLN A 77 6.91 -16.43 12.95
C GLN A 77 6.74 -15.17 12.10
N ALA A 78 6.90 -13.99 12.69
CA ALA A 78 6.79 -12.71 11.98
C ALA A 78 7.95 -12.51 11.00
N GLN A 79 9.17 -12.97 11.35
CA GLN A 79 10.29 -13.02 10.42
C GLN A 79 9.95 -13.86 9.18
N SER A 80 9.44 -15.08 9.37
CA SER A 80 9.07 -15.97 8.26
C SER A 80 7.98 -15.37 7.38
N ILE A 81 6.97 -14.72 7.96
CA ILE A 81 5.92 -14.03 7.21
C ILE A 81 6.52 -12.90 6.37
N GLY A 82 7.32 -12.03 6.97
CA GLY A 82 7.94 -10.90 6.26
C GLY A 82 8.85 -11.33 5.11
N GLN A 83 9.69 -12.35 5.33
CA GLN A 83 10.54 -12.91 4.28
C GLN A 83 9.73 -13.53 3.14
N THR A 84 8.61 -14.20 3.46
CA THR A 84 7.69 -14.72 2.45
C THR A 84 7.05 -13.58 1.65
N ASP A 85 6.65 -12.51 2.31
CA ASP A 85 6.01 -11.36 1.67
C ASP A 85 6.97 -10.60 0.74
N ILE A 86 8.23 -10.40 1.17
CA ILE A 86 9.28 -9.84 0.31
C ILE A 86 9.56 -10.75 -0.89
N ALA A 87 9.68 -12.07 -0.67
CA ALA A 87 9.93 -13.02 -1.76
C ALA A 87 8.77 -13.06 -2.78
N ARG A 88 7.52 -12.91 -2.32
CA ARG A 88 6.36 -12.80 -3.22
C ARG A 88 6.44 -11.55 -4.07
N LEU A 89 6.73 -10.39 -3.48
CA LEU A 89 6.89 -9.16 -4.24
C LEU A 89 8.06 -9.27 -5.22
N ALA A 90 9.20 -9.78 -4.78
CA ALA A 90 10.40 -9.95 -5.60
C ALA A 90 10.14 -10.82 -6.82
N ARG A 91 9.48 -11.97 -6.63
CA ARG A 91 9.08 -12.85 -7.73
C ARG A 91 8.08 -12.17 -8.67
N ALA A 92 7.12 -11.39 -8.15
CA ALA A 92 6.15 -10.69 -8.97
C ALA A 92 6.80 -9.59 -9.83
N CYS A 93 7.86 -8.97 -9.33
CA CYS A 93 8.69 -8.00 -10.03
C CYS A 93 9.88 -8.64 -10.80
N GLU A 94 9.99 -9.97 -10.84
CA GLU A 94 11.10 -10.71 -11.46
C GLU A 94 12.50 -10.33 -10.93
N ILE A 95 12.58 -9.91 -9.66
CA ILE A 95 13.83 -9.61 -8.95
C ILE A 95 14.27 -10.85 -8.16
N PRO A 96 15.37 -11.52 -8.54
CA PRO A 96 15.75 -12.78 -7.91
C PRO A 96 16.30 -12.62 -6.49
N GLN A 97 17.04 -11.54 -6.21
CA GLN A 97 17.70 -11.29 -4.93
C GLN A 97 17.73 -9.78 -4.65
N PRO A 98 16.62 -9.20 -4.15
CA PRO A 98 16.58 -7.77 -3.84
C PRO A 98 17.52 -7.47 -2.66
N GLU A 99 18.40 -6.49 -2.82
CA GLU A 99 19.30 -6.02 -1.76
C GLU A 99 18.72 -4.80 -1.03
N ASN A 100 17.94 -3.99 -1.73
CA ASN A 100 17.29 -2.79 -1.17
C ASN A 100 15.84 -2.62 -1.66
N THR A 101 15.10 -1.71 -1.02
CA THR A 101 13.68 -1.47 -1.34
C THR A 101 13.47 -0.64 -2.60
N GLU A 102 14.49 0.08 -3.08
CA GLU A 102 14.41 0.92 -4.29
C GLU A 102 14.41 0.06 -5.57
N GLU A 103 14.99 -1.13 -5.52
CA GLU A 103 14.98 -2.08 -6.66
C GLU A 103 13.57 -2.48 -7.11
N PHE A 104 12.57 -2.34 -6.25
CA PHE A 104 11.17 -2.64 -6.59
C PHE A 104 10.48 -1.50 -7.35
N HIS A 105 11.08 -0.31 -7.41
CA HIS A 105 10.42 0.88 -7.93
C HIS A 105 10.18 0.78 -9.42
N LEU A 106 8.98 1.21 -9.84
CA LEU A 106 8.58 1.32 -11.25
C LEU A 106 8.67 -0.01 -12.05
N ILE A 107 8.66 -1.14 -11.34
CA ILE A 107 8.55 -2.46 -11.96
C ILE A 107 7.07 -2.88 -11.91
N PRO A 108 6.40 -3.04 -13.07
CA PRO A 108 5.02 -3.45 -13.10
C PRO A 108 4.87 -4.90 -12.64
N PHE A 109 3.89 -5.14 -11.77
CA PHE A 109 3.45 -6.47 -11.37
C PHE A 109 1.93 -6.55 -11.29
N VAL A 110 1.39 -7.76 -11.17
CA VAL A 110 -0.06 -7.99 -11.10
C VAL A 110 -0.42 -8.57 -9.74
N GLY A 111 -1.42 -7.96 -9.09
CA GLY A 111 -1.87 -8.35 -7.76
C GLY A 111 -3.39 -8.31 -7.61
N GLU A 112 -3.91 -9.23 -6.79
CA GLU A 112 -5.30 -9.23 -6.34
C GLU A 112 -5.41 -8.43 -5.03
N VAL A 113 -6.23 -7.39 -5.06
CA VAL A 113 -6.57 -6.54 -3.92
C VAL A 113 -7.90 -7.00 -3.32
N LYS A 114 -7.91 -7.20 -2.00
CA LYS A 114 -9.12 -7.42 -1.19
C LYS A 114 -9.05 -6.64 0.11
N TYR A 115 -10.19 -6.46 0.75
CA TYR A 115 -10.23 -5.81 2.05
C TYR A 115 -9.74 -6.72 3.17
N GLY A 116 -8.90 -6.15 4.03
CA GLY A 116 -8.48 -6.76 5.28
C GLY A 116 -9.63 -6.93 6.27
N LYS A 117 -9.33 -7.52 7.43
CA LYS A 117 -10.33 -7.64 8.50
C LYS A 117 -10.76 -6.25 8.96
N PRO A 118 -12.07 -5.97 9.08
CA PRO A 118 -12.54 -4.68 9.55
C PRO A 118 -12.09 -4.45 10.99
N PHE A 119 -11.71 -3.22 11.30
CA PHE A 119 -11.29 -2.78 12.62
C PHE A 119 -11.98 -1.46 12.97
N GLN A 120 -12.11 -1.19 14.27
CA GLN A 120 -12.72 0.06 14.72
C GLN A 120 -11.78 1.23 14.42
N LYS A 121 -12.26 2.19 13.63
CA LYS A 121 -11.51 3.41 13.30
C LYS A 121 -11.22 4.18 14.58
N LYS A 122 -9.99 4.68 14.70
CA LYS A 122 -9.57 5.56 15.80
C LYS A 122 -9.05 6.86 15.20
N THR A 123 -9.45 7.98 15.80
CA THR A 123 -8.90 9.31 15.48
C THR A 123 -8.20 9.82 16.73
N ASN A 124 -6.91 10.12 16.64
CA ASN A 124 -6.07 10.52 17.79
C ASN A 124 -6.16 9.56 18.99
N GLY A 125 -6.24 8.26 18.74
CA GLY A 125 -6.36 7.23 19.76
C GLY A 125 -7.78 7.00 20.29
N VAL A 126 -8.75 7.86 19.95
CA VAL A 126 -10.15 7.74 20.38
C VAL A 126 -10.94 6.89 19.39
N PRO A 127 -11.63 5.81 19.83
CA PRO A 127 -12.49 5.02 18.96
C PRO A 127 -13.63 5.86 18.39
N GLN A 128 -13.83 5.80 17.08
CA GLN A 128 -14.96 6.46 16.43
C GLN A 128 -16.24 5.62 16.59
N VAL A 129 -17.33 6.33 16.82
CA VAL A 129 -18.69 5.81 16.89
C VAL A 129 -19.59 6.63 15.96
N ASP A 130 -20.62 6.01 15.41
CA ASP A 130 -21.63 6.68 14.59
C ASP A 130 -22.60 7.51 15.45
N SER A 131 -23.57 8.17 14.81
CA SER A 131 -24.60 8.98 15.48
C SER A 131 -25.47 8.18 16.46
N ASN A 132 -25.47 6.85 16.38
CA ASN A 132 -26.20 5.95 17.26
C ASN A 132 -25.31 5.32 18.34
N GLY A 133 -24.03 5.70 18.41
CA GLY A 133 -23.05 5.15 19.36
C GLY A 133 -22.48 3.79 18.96
N ALA A 134 -22.74 3.30 17.74
CA ALA A 134 -22.17 2.05 17.25
C ALA A 134 -20.73 2.26 16.72
N PRO A 135 -19.80 1.29 16.88
CA PRO A 135 -18.43 1.40 16.39
C PRO A 135 -18.36 1.65 14.88
N VAL A 136 -17.61 2.68 14.47
CA VAL A 136 -17.29 2.88 13.05
C VAL A 136 -16.21 1.88 12.66
N MET A 137 -16.60 0.87 11.88
CA MET A 137 -15.71 -0.16 11.37
C MET A 137 -15.16 0.27 10.01
N THR A 138 -13.85 0.13 9.82
CA THR A 138 -13.16 0.41 8.56
C THR A 138 -12.24 -0.75 8.20
N SER A 139 -11.93 -0.90 6.92
CA SER A 139 -10.94 -1.85 6.42
C SER A 139 -10.10 -1.16 5.35
N PHE A 140 -8.91 -1.68 5.09
CA PHE A 140 -8.02 -1.18 4.05
C PHE A 140 -7.84 -2.21 2.95
N PRO A 141 -7.66 -1.77 1.70
CA PRO A 141 -7.29 -2.65 0.61
C PRO A 141 -5.88 -3.22 0.87
N GLU A 142 -5.75 -4.52 0.73
CA GLU A 142 -4.51 -5.27 0.89
C GLU A 142 -4.29 -6.18 -0.32
N ILE A 143 -3.04 -6.33 -0.76
CA ILE A 143 -2.70 -7.35 -1.76
C ILE A 143 -2.77 -8.71 -1.09
N LYS A 144 -3.74 -9.53 -1.50
CA LYS A 144 -3.91 -10.90 -0.99
C LYS A 144 -3.19 -11.94 -1.82
N LYS A 145 -3.00 -11.66 -3.11
CA LYS A 145 -2.38 -12.60 -4.05
C LYS A 145 -1.52 -11.83 -5.05
N PHE A 146 -0.33 -12.35 -5.30
CA PHE A 146 0.52 -11.93 -6.40
C PHE A 146 0.38 -12.93 -7.54
N PHE A 147 0.41 -12.43 -8.78
CA PHE A 147 0.51 -13.25 -9.97
C PHE A 147 1.94 -13.17 -10.51
N TYR A 148 2.45 -14.29 -11.01
CA TYR A 148 3.86 -14.42 -11.37
C TYR A 148 4.00 -14.71 -12.87
N PRO A 149 4.88 -14.01 -13.59
CA PRO A 149 5.11 -14.25 -15.02
C PRO A 149 5.57 -15.67 -15.33
N ASP A 150 6.26 -16.33 -14.38
CA ASP A 150 6.74 -17.70 -14.51
C ASP A 150 5.64 -18.78 -14.38
N GLN A 151 4.40 -18.41 -14.05
CA GLN A 151 3.26 -19.32 -13.94
C GLN A 151 2.33 -19.31 -15.18
N GLY A 152 2.67 -18.54 -16.21
CA GLY A 152 1.90 -18.42 -17.45
C GLY A 152 1.38 -17.00 -17.67
N ASP A 153 0.33 -16.88 -18.47
CA ASP A 153 -0.25 -15.58 -18.82
C ASP A 153 -0.79 -14.87 -17.57
N LEU A 154 -0.35 -13.62 -17.38
CA LEU A 154 -0.84 -12.78 -16.30
C LEU A 154 -2.31 -12.40 -16.58
N PRO A 155 -3.19 -12.46 -15.56
CA PRO A 155 -4.56 -12.00 -15.74
C PRO A 155 -4.58 -10.49 -16.02
N GLY A 156 -5.45 -10.08 -16.94
CA GLY A 156 -5.75 -8.67 -17.13
C GLY A 156 -6.48 -8.06 -15.92
N PRO A 157 -6.59 -6.72 -15.85
CA PRO A 157 -7.30 -6.06 -14.77
C PRO A 157 -8.78 -6.49 -14.70
N GLN A 158 -9.27 -6.76 -13.49
CA GLN A 158 -10.64 -7.22 -13.25
C GLN A 158 -11.16 -6.62 -11.95
N ILE A 159 -12.31 -5.94 -11.99
CA ILE A 159 -12.97 -5.43 -10.78
C ILE A 159 -13.99 -6.46 -10.34
N THR A 160 -13.85 -6.96 -9.11
CA THR A 160 -14.64 -8.08 -8.57
C THR A 160 -15.55 -7.69 -7.42
N GLY A 161 -15.43 -6.45 -6.91
CA GLY A 161 -16.32 -5.89 -5.89
C GLY A 161 -16.35 -4.37 -5.91
N ASP A 162 -17.33 -3.79 -5.21
CA ASP A 162 -17.43 -2.34 -5.08
C ASP A 162 -16.39 -1.81 -4.09
N ALA A 163 -15.85 -0.62 -4.35
CA ALA A 163 -15.10 0.10 -3.33
C ALA A 163 -16.04 0.40 -2.15
N PRO A 164 -15.66 0.10 -0.90
CA PRO A 164 -16.48 0.45 0.25
C PRO A 164 -16.78 1.94 0.21
N ALA A 165 -18.04 2.29 0.53
CA ALA A 165 -18.47 3.68 0.58
C ALA A 165 -17.49 4.47 1.47
N ARG A 166 -17.04 5.64 0.98
CA ARG A 166 -16.27 6.59 1.78
C ARG A 166 -17.04 6.80 3.09
N PRO A 167 -16.45 6.54 4.27
CA PRO A 167 -17.12 6.87 5.52
C PRO A 167 -17.42 8.37 5.47
N ALA A 168 -18.69 8.72 5.67
CA ALA A 168 -19.12 10.12 5.68
C ALA A 168 -18.24 10.92 6.67
N PRO A 169 -17.90 12.17 6.33
CA PRO A 169 -17.04 13.01 7.16
C PRO A 169 -17.57 13.17 8.59
#